data_AF-B9A1S7-F1
#
_entry.id   AF-B9A1S7-F1
#
_cell.length_a   1.000
_cell.length_b   1.000
_cell.length_c   1.000
_cell.angle_alpha   90.00
_cell.angle_beta   90.00
_cell.angle_gamma   90.00
#
_symmetry.space_group_name_H-M   'P 1'
#
loop_
_entity.id
_entity.type
_entity.pdbx_description
1 polymer ?
#
loop_
_entity_poly.entity_id
_entity_poly.type
_entity_poly.pdbx_seq_one_letter_code
_entity_poly.pdbx_strand_id
1 'polypeptide(L)'
;GMGAQWRCMGSSLLRLSSFHNSILRSSEALKPLGLQLPELLLSTDETTFDDIVHAFVSLTAIQIALIDLLTSMGLRPDGIIGHSLGEVACGYADGCLSQEEAVLTAYWRGQCIKEASIPPGAMAAVGLTWEECKRRCPPGVVPACHNSEDTVTISGPHAEVAAFLEELRQEGVFAKEVRTG
;
A
#
# COMPACT_ATOMS: atom_id res chain seq x y z
N GLY A 1 2.90 -3.16 -1.19
CA GLY A 1 2.63 -2.06 -0.24
C GLY A 1 1.83 -0.98 -0.94
N MET A 2 1.95 0.27 -0.46
CA MET A 2 1.30 1.44 -1.06
C MET A 2 1.84 1.78 -2.46
N GLY A 3 1.03 2.49 -3.25
CA GLY A 3 1.31 2.83 -4.64
C GLY A 3 0.97 1.74 -5.66
N ALA A 4 0.48 0.59 -5.20
CA ALA A 4 0.07 -0.53 -6.04
C ALA A 4 -1.42 -0.51 -6.42
N GLN A 5 -2.19 0.42 -5.84
CA GLN A 5 -3.61 0.56 -6.07
C GLN A 5 -3.91 1.13 -7.46
N TRP A 6 -4.97 0.66 -8.09
CA TRP A 6 -5.47 1.16 -9.37
C TRP A 6 -6.98 0.95 -9.47
N ARG A 7 -7.64 1.78 -10.28
CA ARG A 7 -9.10 1.76 -10.44
C ARG A 7 -9.61 0.38 -10.88
N CYS A 8 -10.67 -0.10 -10.23
CA CYS A 8 -11.26 -1.42 -10.49
C CYS A 8 -10.34 -2.62 -10.20
N MET A 9 -9.32 -2.47 -9.34
CA MET A 9 -8.43 -3.58 -8.98
C MET A 9 -9.20 -4.77 -8.40
N GLY A 10 -8.85 -5.99 -8.85
CA GLY A 10 -9.50 -7.23 -8.41
C GLY A 10 -10.87 -7.52 -9.05
N SER A 11 -11.49 -6.59 -9.76
CA SER A 11 -12.83 -6.74 -10.38
C SER A 11 -12.95 -8.02 -11.25
N SER A 12 -11.94 -8.32 -12.05
CA SER A 12 -11.91 -9.54 -12.87
C SER A 12 -11.84 -10.83 -12.07
N LEU A 13 -11.22 -10.80 -10.89
CA LEU A 13 -11.06 -11.96 -10.00
C LEU A 13 -12.29 -12.22 -9.14
N LEU A 14 -13.22 -11.26 -9.00
CA LEU A 14 -14.51 -11.47 -8.35
C LEU A 14 -15.38 -12.55 -9.03
N ARG A 15 -15.03 -12.96 -10.26
CA ARG A 15 -15.64 -14.12 -10.94
C ARG A 15 -15.22 -15.46 -10.33
N LEU A 16 -14.11 -15.51 -9.61
CA LEU A 16 -13.66 -16.70 -8.89
C LEU A 16 -14.31 -16.73 -7.51
N SER A 17 -15.09 -17.79 -7.23
CA SER A 17 -15.86 -17.89 -5.99
C SER A 17 -14.99 -17.83 -4.73
N SER A 18 -13.79 -18.43 -4.75
CA SER A 18 -12.85 -18.38 -3.64
C SER A 18 -12.36 -16.96 -3.34
N PHE A 19 -11.97 -16.21 -4.37
CA PHE A 19 -11.56 -14.81 -4.23
C PHE A 19 -12.73 -13.95 -3.76
N HIS A 20 -13.90 -14.08 -4.40
CA HIS A 20 -15.09 -13.30 -4.05
C HIS A 20 -15.53 -13.55 -2.61
N ASN A 21 -15.61 -14.81 -2.18
CA ASN A 21 -15.98 -15.16 -0.81
C ASN A 21 -14.98 -14.60 0.21
N SER A 22 -13.69 -14.55 -0.13
CA SER A 22 -12.69 -13.89 0.72
C SER A 22 -12.95 -12.39 0.87
N ILE A 23 -13.19 -11.69 -0.24
CA ILE A 23 -13.54 -10.27 -0.23
C ILE A 23 -14.81 -10.00 0.60
N LEU A 24 -15.83 -10.86 0.50
CA LEU A 24 -17.06 -10.72 1.29
C LEU A 24 -16.80 -10.88 2.80
N ARG A 25 -15.93 -11.81 3.21
CA ARG A 25 -15.53 -11.93 4.62
C ARG A 25 -14.79 -10.69 5.12
N SER A 26 -13.89 -10.13 4.31
CA SER A 26 -13.25 -8.83 4.62
C SER A 26 -14.29 -7.71 4.73
N SER A 27 -15.31 -7.70 3.87
CA SER A 27 -16.38 -6.70 3.89
C SER A 27 -17.24 -6.79 5.16
N GLU A 28 -17.48 -7.99 5.70
CA GLU A 28 -18.26 -8.12 6.94
C GLU A 28 -17.52 -7.55 8.15
N ALA A 29 -16.19 -7.68 8.22
CA ALA A 29 -15.38 -7.01 9.26
C ALA A 29 -15.49 -5.47 9.19
N LEU A 30 -15.70 -4.91 8.00
CA LEU A 30 -15.74 -3.47 7.76
C LEU A 30 -17.14 -2.86 7.88
N LYS A 31 -18.18 -3.70 7.87
CA LYS A 31 -19.58 -3.26 7.90
C LYS A 31 -19.95 -2.40 9.11
N PRO A 32 -19.47 -2.69 10.35
CA PRO A 32 -19.71 -1.80 11.50
C PRO A 32 -19.10 -0.39 11.34
N LEU A 33 -18.12 -0.25 10.46
CA LEU A 33 -17.41 0.99 10.16
C LEU A 33 -18.00 1.73 8.96
N GLY A 34 -19.08 1.19 8.36
CA GLY A 34 -19.78 1.81 7.22
C GLY A 34 -19.09 1.66 5.86
N LEU A 35 -18.08 0.79 5.75
CA LEU A 35 -17.35 0.55 4.51
C LEU A 35 -17.86 -0.68 3.77
N GLN A 36 -18.23 -0.48 2.49
CA GLN A 36 -18.63 -1.55 1.57
C GLN A 36 -17.48 -1.86 0.61
N LEU A 37 -16.66 -2.84 0.97
CA LEU A 37 -15.45 -3.16 0.20
C LEU A 37 -15.74 -3.55 -1.27
N PRO A 38 -16.75 -4.37 -1.62
CA PRO A 38 -17.06 -4.67 -3.01
C PRO A 38 -17.38 -3.42 -3.85
N GLU A 39 -18.05 -2.43 -3.26
CA GLU A 39 -18.38 -1.17 -3.95
C GLU A 39 -17.10 -0.36 -4.24
N LEU A 40 -16.18 -0.28 -3.27
CA LEU A 40 -14.88 0.37 -3.48
C LEU A 40 -14.07 -0.29 -4.61
N LEU A 41 -14.04 -1.63 -4.64
CA LEU A 41 -13.29 -2.37 -5.67
C LEU A 41 -13.94 -2.28 -7.06
N LEU A 42 -15.24 -2.04 -7.13
CA LEU A 42 -15.98 -1.88 -8.38
C LEU A 42 -16.10 -0.43 -8.83
N SER A 43 -15.74 0.53 -7.98
CA SER A 43 -15.79 1.96 -8.31
C SER A 43 -14.99 2.27 -9.57
N THR A 44 -15.60 3.07 -10.45
CA THR A 44 -14.97 3.59 -11.67
C THR A 44 -14.41 5.00 -11.48
N ASP A 45 -14.46 5.54 -10.27
CA ASP A 45 -13.85 6.83 -9.96
C ASP A 45 -12.33 6.66 -9.74
N GLU A 46 -11.54 7.38 -10.53
CA GLU A 46 -10.07 7.37 -10.45
C GLU A 46 -9.56 7.85 -9.07
N THR A 47 -10.34 8.66 -8.37
CA THR A 47 -9.99 9.25 -7.07
C THR A 47 -10.35 8.38 -5.88
N THR A 48 -11.06 7.26 -6.10
CA THR A 48 -11.49 6.34 -5.02
C THR A 48 -10.37 5.97 -4.05
N PHE A 49 -9.16 5.74 -4.59
CA PHE A 49 -7.99 5.33 -3.82
C PHE A 49 -6.97 6.45 -3.58
N ASP A 50 -7.35 7.72 -3.78
CA ASP A 50 -6.68 8.85 -3.12
C ASP A 50 -7.07 8.90 -1.63
N ASP A 51 -8.23 8.37 -1.25
CA ASP A 51 -8.51 8.15 0.16
C ASP A 51 -7.61 7.04 0.71
N ILE A 52 -6.74 7.39 1.67
CA ILE A 52 -5.77 6.47 2.29
C ILE A 52 -6.45 5.27 2.96
N VAL A 53 -7.65 5.46 3.54
CA VAL A 53 -8.41 4.37 4.19
C VAL A 53 -8.88 3.40 3.12
N HIS A 54 -9.45 3.91 2.03
CA HIS A 54 -9.89 3.07 0.91
C HIS A 54 -8.71 2.30 0.30
N ALA A 55 -7.56 2.96 0.08
CA ALA A 55 -6.37 2.33 -0.45
C ALA A 55 -5.85 1.22 0.48
N PHE A 56 -5.72 1.50 1.79
CA PHE A 56 -5.15 0.55 2.75
C PHE A 56 -6.01 -0.71 2.90
N VAL A 57 -7.31 -0.51 3.07
CA VAL A 57 -8.26 -1.61 3.22
C VAL A 57 -8.36 -2.44 1.95
N SER A 58 -8.44 -1.79 0.79
CA SER A 58 -8.61 -2.48 -0.48
C SER A 58 -7.37 -3.26 -0.89
N LEU A 59 -6.17 -2.71 -0.67
CA LEU A 59 -4.91 -3.43 -0.91
C LEU A 59 -4.79 -4.65 0.00
N THR A 60 -4.99 -4.47 1.30
CA THR A 60 -4.90 -5.57 2.28
C THR A 60 -5.91 -6.67 1.98
N ALA A 61 -7.16 -6.32 1.70
CA ALA A 61 -8.19 -7.30 1.41
C ALA A 61 -7.94 -8.08 0.10
N ILE A 62 -7.44 -7.42 -0.95
CA ILE A 62 -7.03 -8.11 -2.18
C ILE A 62 -5.84 -9.05 -1.90
N GLN A 63 -4.83 -8.60 -1.15
CA GLN A 63 -3.69 -9.45 -0.81
C GLN A 63 -4.12 -10.70 -0.04
N ILE A 64 -5.01 -10.56 0.95
CA ILE A 64 -5.62 -11.68 1.68
C ILE A 64 -6.35 -12.63 0.71
N ALA A 65 -7.18 -12.09 -0.19
CA ALA A 65 -7.92 -12.92 -1.15
C ALA A 65 -6.99 -13.63 -2.16
N LEU A 66 -5.86 -13.04 -2.52
CA LEU A 66 -4.82 -13.70 -3.33
C LEU A 66 -4.09 -14.80 -2.54
N ILE A 67 -3.81 -14.58 -1.25
CA ILE A 67 -3.23 -15.59 -0.35
C ILE A 67 -4.20 -16.78 -0.21
N ASP A 68 -5.50 -16.53 -0.08
CA ASP A 68 -6.54 -17.57 -0.07
C ASP A 68 -6.54 -18.38 -1.37
N LEU A 69 -6.39 -17.73 -2.53
CA LEU A 69 -6.28 -18.43 -3.81
C LEU A 69 -5.07 -19.36 -3.84
N LEU A 70 -3.88 -18.89 -3.46
CA LEU A 70 -2.67 -19.70 -3.41
C LEU A 70 -2.83 -20.89 -2.45
N THR A 71 -3.38 -20.62 -1.26
CA THR A 71 -3.63 -21.65 -0.25
C THR A 71 -4.63 -22.70 -0.74
N SER A 72 -5.67 -22.29 -1.48
CA SER A 72 -6.65 -23.21 -2.08
C SER A 72 -6.04 -24.15 -3.13
N MET A 73 -4.90 -23.77 -3.72
CA MET A 73 -4.11 -24.62 -4.62
C MET A 73 -3.13 -25.54 -3.89
N GLY A 74 -3.12 -25.52 -2.54
CA GLY A 74 -2.19 -26.29 -1.72
C GLY A 74 -0.79 -25.69 -1.62
N LEU A 75 -0.59 -24.45 -2.11
CA LEU A 75 0.70 -23.76 -2.01
C LEU A 75 0.88 -23.17 -0.60
N ARG A 76 2.05 -23.39 -0.03
CA ARG A 76 2.47 -22.81 1.26
C ARG A 76 3.82 -22.12 1.07
N PRO A 77 4.03 -20.93 1.67
CA PRO A 77 5.30 -20.24 1.57
C PRO A 77 6.35 -20.91 2.46
N ASP A 78 7.57 -21.05 1.95
CA ASP A 78 8.76 -21.38 2.76
C ASP A 78 9.35 -20.13 3.45
N GLY A 79 9.03 -18.94 2.94
CA GLY A 79 9.44 -17.66 3.49
C GLY A 79 8.47 -16.55 3.12
N ILE A 80 8.33 -15.56 4.00
CA ILE A 80 7.37 -14.45 3.87
C ILE A 80 8.13 -13.13 4.08
N ILE A 81 7.95 -12.18 3.17
CA ILE A 81 8.49 -10.82 3.29
C ILE A 81 7.38 -9.83 2.96
N GLY A 82 7.17 -8.87 3.85
CA GLY A 82 6.26 -7.75 3.64
C GLY A 82 7.00 -6.47 3.30
N HIS A 83 6.32 -5.56 2.60
CA HIS A 83 6.83 -4.22 2.33
C HIS A 83 5.81 -3.18 2.76
N SER A 84 6.15 -2.44 3.83
CA SER A 84 5.29 -1.42 4.46
C SER A 84 3.90 -2.00 4.77
N LEU A 85 2.82 -1.42 4.25
CA LEU A 85 1.45 -1.93 4.40
C LEU A 85 1.31 -3.43 4.08
N GLY A 86 2.14 -3.97 3.19
CA GLY A 86 2.10 -5.39 2.83
C GLY A 86 2.40 -6.34 3.99
N GLU A 87 3.07 -5.88 5.05
CA GLU A 87 3.32 -6.68 6.26
C GLU A 87 2.04 -7.12 6.96
N VAL A 88 0.94 -6.35 6.82
CA VAL A 88 -0.37 -6.73 7.37
C VAL A 88 -0.88 -8.03 6.73
N ALA A 89 -0.78 -8.12 5.40
CA ALA A 89 -1.14 -9.35 4.68
C ALA A 89 -0.14 -10.49 4.94
N CYS A 90 1.13 -10.17 5.22
CA CYS A 90 2.11 -11.17 5.64
C CYS A 90 1.76 -11.78 7.01
N GLY A 91 1.32 -10.97 7.97
CA GLY A 91 0.84 -11.47 9.26
C GLY A 91 -0.35 -12.43 9.11
N TYR A 92 -1.22 -12.19 8.12
CA TYR A 92 -2.27 -13.14 7.75
C TYR A 92 -1.71 -14.42 7.11
N ALA A 93 -0.79 -14.31 6.14
CA ALA A 93 -0.16 -15.46 5.49
C ALA A 93 0.61 -16.36 6.48
N ASP A 94 1.23 -15.77 7.50
CA ASP A 94 1.95 -16.46 8.56
C ASP A 94 1.03 -17.07 9.64
N GLY A 95 -0.25 -16.66 9.67
CA GLY A 95 -1.24 -17.13 10.64
C GLY A 95 -1.22 -16.39 11.98
N CYS A 96 -0.41 -15.32 12.10
CA CYS A 96 -0.36 -14.45 13.27
C CYS A 96 -1.57 -13.51 13.39
N LEU A 97 -2.20 -13.17 12.26
CA LEU A 97 -3.40 -12.35 12.20
C LEU A 97 -4.55 -13.13 11.59
N SER A 98 -5.72 -13.06 12.21
CA SER A 98 -6.96 -13.41 11.53
C SER A 98 -7.23 -12.44 10.37
N GLN A 99 -8.08 -12.87 9.44
CA GLN A 99 -8.52 -12.01 8.33
C GLN A 99 -9.19 -10.71 8.84
N GLU A 100 -10.02 -10.81 9.89
CA GLU A 100 -10.67 -9.65 10.51
C GLU A 100 -9.65 -8.69 11.11
N GLU A 101 -8.71 -9.18 11.92
CA GLU A 101 -7.67 -8.35 12.53
C GLU A 101 -6.79 -7.67 11.47
N ALA A 102 -6.43 -8.38 10.40
CA ALA A 102 -5.64 -7.81 9.31
C ALA A 102 -6.38 -6.67 8.59
N VAL A 103 -7.66 -6.87 8.25
CA VAL A 103 -8.48 -5.85 7.58
C VAL A 103 -8.74 -4.65 8.48
N LEU A 104 -9.06 -4.87 9.75
CA LEU A 104 -9.27 -3.80 10.73
C LEU A 104 -7.97 -3.04 11.06
N THR A 105 -6.83 -3.73 11.07
CA THR A 105 -5.51 -3.10 11.21
C THR A 105 -5.26 -2.15 10.04
N ALA A 106 -5.53 -2.58 8.81
CA ALA A 106 -5.39 -1.72 7.65
C ALA A 106 -6.34 -0.50 7.69
N TYR A 107 -7.59 -0.73 8.10
CA TYR A 107 -8.57 0.35 8.29
C TYR A 107 -8.08 1.38 9.30
N TRP A 108 -7.80 0.97 10.54
CA TRP A 108 -7.42 1.91 11.61
C TRP A 108 -6.08 2.58 11.34
N ARG A 109 -5.12 1.87 10.72
CA ARG A 109 -3.87 2.48 10.28
C ARG A 109 -4.11 3.64 9.32
N GLY A 110 -5.01 3.48 8.34
CA GLY A 110 -5.38 4.56 7.43
C GLY A 110 -6.19 5.66 8.12
N GLN A 111 -7.16 5.28 8.96
CA GLN A 111 -8.08 6.19 9.63
C GLN A 111 -7.33 7.12 10.59
N CYS A 112 -6.43 6.59 11.41
CA CYS A 112 -5.64 7.40 12.32
C CYS A 112 -4.72 8.39 11.58
N ILE A 113 -4.14 7.99 10.43
CA ILE A 113 -3.34 8.90 9.60
C ILE A 113 -4.22 10.04 9.05
N LYS A 114 -5.41 9.70 8.54
CA LYS A 114 -6.36 10.67 8.00
C LYS A 114 -6.84 11.66 9.05
N GLU A 115 -7.22 11.17 10.23
CA GLU A 115 -7.70 12.01 11.34
C GLU A 115 -6.61 12.92 11.93
N ALA A 116 -5.36 12.45 11.94
CA ALA A 116 -4.24 13.25 12.43
C ALA A 116 -4.01 14.54 11.62
N SER A 117 -4.60 14.67 10.41
CA SER A 117 -4.53 15.86 9.57
C SER A 117 -3.09 16.37 9.40
N ILE A 118 -2.19 15.43 9.12
CA ILE A 118 -0.76 15.71 8.98
C ILE A 118 -0.51 16.70 7.82
N PRO A 119 0.54 17.54 7.92
CA PRO A 119 0.91 18.43 6.82
C PRO A 119 1.15 17.65 5.51
N PRO A 120 0.95 18.28 4.34
CA PRO A 120 1.15 17.62 3.06
C PRO A 120 2.55 17.00 2.92
N GLY A 121 2.58 15.68 2.78
CA GLY A 121 3.78 14.89 2.53
C GLY A 121 3.79 14.31 1.12
N ALA A 122 4.93 13.75 0.73
CA ALA A 122 5.07 12.96 -0.48
C ALA A 122 6.11 11.86 -0.29
N MET A 123 6.01 10.82 -1.12
CA MET A 123 7.01 9.77 -1.23
C MET A 123 7.39 9.56 -2.70
N ALA A 124 8.65 9.20 -2.95
CA ALA A 124 9.12 8.92 -4.29
C ALA A 124 10.24 7.89 -4.30
N ALA A 125 10.22 6.98 -5.27
CA ALA A 125 11.31 6.06 -5.54
C ALA A 125 12.38 6.77 -6.37
N VAL A 126 13.62 6.73 -5.90
CA VAL A 126 14.79 7.35 -6.51
C VAL A 126 15.88 6.32 -6.76
N GLY A 127 16.59 6.46 -7.89
CA GLY A 127 17.70 5.59 -8.29
C GLY A 127 19.00 6.02 -7.60
N LEU A 128 19.01 5.97 -6.27
CA LEU A 128 20.16 6.26 -5.42
C LEU A 128 20.31 5.13 -4.41
N THR A 129 21.55 4.88 -3.99
CA THR A 129 21.84 4.02 -2.84
C THR A 129 21.35 4.67 -1.53
N TRP A 130 21.20 3.88 -0.47
CA TRP A 130 20.80 4.38 0.86
C TRP A 130 21.75 5.44 1.42
N GLU A 131 23.06 5.26 1.24
CA GLU A 131 24.07 6.20 1.72
C GLU A 131 24.12 7.49 0.89
N GLU A 132 23.86 7.42 -0.42
CA GLU A 132 23.69 8.61 -1.25
C GLU A 132 22.47 9.42 -0.81
N CYS A 133 21.33 8.77 -0.53
CA CYS A 133 20.16 9.46 0.00
C CYS A 133 20.48 10.18 1.32
N LYS A 134 21.15 9.53 2.28
CA LYS A 134 21.55 10.19 3.55
C LYS A 134 22.38 11.46 3.34
N ARG A 135 23.25 11.46 2.33
CA ARG A 135 24.13 12.61 2.03
C ARG A 135 23.43 13.71 1.23
N ARG A 136 22.49 13.34 0.36
CA ARG A 136 21.90 14.25 -0.64
C ARG A 136 20.51 14.75 -0.29
N CYS A 137 19.74 14.05 0.54
CA CYS A 137 18.38 14.47 0.86
C CYS A 137 18.39 15.87 1.50
N PRO A 138 17.52 16.78 1.04
CA PRO A 138 17.39 18.09 1.67
C PRO A 138 16.82 17.97 3.09
N PRO A 139 16.98 19.00 3.94
CA PRO A 139 16.40 19.01 5.27
C PRO A 139 14.89 18.72 5.24
N GLY A 140 14.44 17.77 6.07
CA GLY A 140 13.04 17.33 6.13
C GLY A 140 12.69 16.15 5.21
N VAL A 141 13.54 15.81 4.23
CA VAL A 141 13.40 14.61 3.41
C VAL A 141 14.29 13.51 3.96
N VAL A 142 13.76 12.29 4.08
CA VAL A 142 14.47 11.13 4.64
C VAL A 142 14.41 9.94 3.68
N PRO A 143 15.45 9.09 3.62
CA PRO A 143 15.31 7.76 3.05
C PRO A 143 14.38 6.93 3.95
N ALA A 144 13.34 6.34 3.34
CA ALA A 144 12.24 5.69 4.06
C ALA A 144 12.06 4.21 3.71
N CYS A 145 12.36 3.79 2.47
CA CYS A 145 12.34 2.38 2.08
C CYS A 145 13.60 2.02 1.30
N HIS A 146 14.37 1.04 1.79
CA HIS A 146 15.52 0.49 1.08
C HIS A 146 15.03 -0.66 0.20
N ASN A 147 14.81 -0.41 -1.10
CA ASN A 147 14.13 -1.37 -1.98
C ASN A 147 15.13 -2.30 -2.69
N SER A 148 16.25 -1.74 -3.17
CA SER A 148 17.39 -2.47 -3.75
C SER A 148 18.69 -1.74 -3.38
N GLU A 149 19.83 -2.30 -3.80
CA GLU A 149 21.15 -1.70 -3.58
C GLU A 149 21.23 -0.24 -4.10
N ASP A 150 20.51 0.07 -5.18
CA ASP A 150 20.56 1.32 -5.93
C ASP A 150 19.19 2.02 -6.07
N THR A 151 18.15 1.55 -5.37
CA THR A 151 16.82 2.16 -5.40
C THR A 151 16.24 2.30 -4.00
N VAL A 152 15.92 3.53 -3.63
CA VAL A 152 15.39 3.92 -2.32
C VAL A 152 14.11 4.72 -2.51
N THR A 153 13.13 4.52 -1.63
CA THR A 153 12.00 5.45 -1.52
C THR A 153 12.32 6.51 -0.47
N ILE A 154 12.31 7.77 -0.87
CA ILE A 154 12.40 8.92 0.03
C ILE A 154 11.01 9.37 0.47
N SER A 155 10.92 10.02 1.63
CA SER A 155 9.69 10.55 2.21
C SER A 155 9.96 11.90 2.86
N GLY A 156 9.03 12.84 2.76
CA GLY A 156 9.17 14.15 3.40
C GLY A 156 8.05 15.11 3.04
N PRO A 157 8.20 16.40 3.39
CA PRO A 157 7.31 17.46 2.95
C PRO A 157 7.14 17.49 1.43
N HIS A 158 5.92 17.74 0.97
CA HIS A 158 5.58 17.63 -0.46
C HIS A 158 6.44 18.52 -1.36
N ALA A 159 6.64 19.79 -1.00
CA ALA A 159 7.37 20.74 -1.84
C ALA A 159 8.87 20.38 -1.97
N GLU A 160 9.46 19.89 -0.89
CA GLU A 160 10.87 19.53 -0.76
C GLU A 160 11.17 18.23 -1.52
N VAL A 161 10.26 17.25 -1.45
CA VAL A 161 10.32 16.05 -2.28
C VAL A 161 10.18 16.42 -3.76
N ALA A 162 9.21 17.26 -4.13
CA ALA A 162 8.99 17.66 -5.52
C ALA A 162 10.21 18.40 -6.12
N ALA A 163 10.79 19.34 -5.36
CA ALA A 163 11.99 20.06 -5.77
C ALA A 163 13.19 19.12 -5.96
N PHE A 164 13.39 18.18 -5.02
CA PHE A 164 14.49 17.23 -5.11
C PHE A 164 14.31 16.23 -6.27
N LEU A 165 13.08 15.82 -6.58
CA LEU A 165 12.82 14.98 -7.76
C LEU A 165 13.18 15.69 -9.06
N GLU A 166 12.91 16.99 -9.16
CA GLU A 166 13.26 17.77 -10.34
C GLU A 166 14.79 17.90 -10.50
N GLU A 167 15.52 18.16 -9.41
CA GLU A 167 17.00 18.12 -9.41
C GLU A 167 17.52 16.77 -9.92
N LEU A 168 17.03 15.66 -9.34
CA LEU A 168 17.44 14.31 -9.73
C LEU A 168 17.14 14.01 -11.20
N ARG A 169 15.99 14.44 -11.73
CA ARG A 169 15.65 14.26 -13.15
C ARG A 169 16.57 15.05 -14.06
N GLN A 170 16.95 16.26 -13.68
CA GLN A 170 17.91 17.08 -14.45
C GLN A 170 19.31 16.45 -14.49
N GLU A 171 19.67 15.70 -13.45
CA GLU A 171 20.91 14.90 -13.41
C GLU A 171 20.81 13.55 -14.14
N GLY A 172 19.63 13.18 -14.64
CA GLY A 172 19.39 11.89 -15.28
C GLY A 172 19.22 10.72 -14.31
N VAL A 173 18.97 11.00 -13.03
CA VAL A 173 18.70 9.99 -12.00
C VAL A 173 17.23 9.57 -12.05
N PHE A 174 16.96 8.26 -11.90
CA PHE A 174 15.59 7.74 -11.81
C PHE A 174 14.85 8.39 -10.62
N ALA A 175 13.63 8.89 -10.87
CA ALA A 175 12.85 9.65 -9.89
C ALA A 175 11.35 9.56 -10.20
N LYS A 176 10.65 8.65 -9.52
CA LYS A 176 9.23 8.35 -9.73
C LYS A 176 8.41 8.51 -8.44
N GLU A 177 7.37 9.32 -8.51
CA GLU A 177 6.44 9.50 -7.39
C GLU A 177 5.65 8.22 -7.06
N VAL A 178 5.32 8.08 -5.79
CA VAL A 178 4.48 6.99 -5.27
C VAL A 178 3.18 7.58 -4.77
N ARG A 179 2.03 7.04 -5.21
CA ARG A 179 0.71 7.48 -4.76
C ARG A 179 0.48 7.04 -3.31
N THR A 180 0.47 7.99 -2.38
CA THR A 180 0.36 7.75 -0.92
C THR A 180 -1.01 8.02 -0.32
N GLY A 181 -1.97 8.48 -1.13
CA GLY A 181 -3.22 9.09 -0.66
C GLY A 181 -3.05 10.59 -0.41
#